data_AF-A0A2T1DTC8-F1
#
_entry.id   AF-A0A2T1DTC8-F1
#
_cell.length_a   1.000
_cell.length_b   1.000
_cell.length_c   1.000
_cell.angle_alpha   90.00
_cell.angle_beta   90.00
_cell.angle_gamma   90.00
#
_symmetry.space_group_name_H-M   'P 1'
#
loop_
_entity.id
_entity.type
_entity.pdbx_description
1 polymer ?
#
loop_
_entity_poly.entity_id
_entity_poly.type
_entity_poly.pdbx_seq_one_letter_code
_entity_poly.pdbx_strand_id
1 'polypeptide(L)'
;MYEVVLSHEAQRIYASAEPALAKKIARCLEQLQQTPRTHPNIKALKGRLAGYYHYRLGDHRLVYSFNDETKRVLVVTIAHRKEVYE
;
A
#
# COMPACT_ATOMS: atom_id res chain seq x y z
N MET A 1 -7.58 -7.03 -13.70
CA MET A 1 -7.61 -7.10 -12.23
C MET A 1 -6.27 -7.62 -11.75
N TYR A 2 -5.69 -7.01 -10.72
CA TYR A 2 -4.43 -7.41 -10.11
C TYR A 2 -4.68 -8.30 -8.90
N GLU A 3 -3.84 -9.31 -8.71
CA GLU A 3 -3.73 -10.08 -7.47
C GLU A 3 -2.99 -9.23 -6.43
N VAL A 4 -3.62 -8.91 -5.30
CA VAL A 4 -2.99 -8.14 -4.22
C VAL A 4 -2.50 -9.10 -3.14
N VAL A 5 -1.19 -9.14 -2.95
CA VAL A 5 -0.51 -9.96 -1.95
C VAL A 5 0.07 -9.05 -0.89
N LEU A 6 -0.16 -9.38 0.38
CA LEU A 6 0.41 -8.66 1.51
C LEU A 6 1.65 -9.40 2.01
N SER A 7 2.73 -8.67 2.29
CA SER A 7 3.86 -9.20 3.05
C SER A 7 3.43 -9.63 4.45
N HIS A 8 4.23 -10.47 5.11
CA HIS A 8 3.97 -10.88 6.49
C HIS A 8 3.83 -9.68 7.45
N GLU A 9 4.68 -8.65 7.26
CA GLU A 9 4.62 -7.42 8.05
C GLU A 9 3.32 -6.65 7.81
N ALA A 10 2.94 -6.46 6.54
CA ALA A 10 1.71 -5.76 6.17
C ALA A 10 0.46 -6.51 6.66
N GLN A 11 0.46 -7.84 6.60
CA GLN A 11 -0.61 -8.68 7.17
C GLN A 11 -0.74 -8.45 8.67
N ARG A 12 0.37 -8.46 9.40
CA ARG A 12 0.37 -8.25 10.85
C ARG A 12 -0.18 -6.87 11.22
N ILE A 13 0.27 -5.83 10.53
CA ILE A 13 -0.21 -4.45 10.76
C ILE A 13 -1.70 -4.33 10.44
N TYR A 14 -2.14 -4.94 9.34
CA TYR A 14 -3.55 -4.91 8.97
C TYR A 14 -4.43 -5.66 9.99
N ALA A 15 -3.97 -6.82 10.48
CA ALA A 15 -4.68 -7.59 11.49
C ALA A 15 -4.79 -6.87 12.84
N SER A 16 -3.78 -6.09 13.23
CA SER A 16 -3.78 -5.29 14.46
C SER A 16 -4.28 -3.86 14.27
N ALA A 17 -4.78 -3.49 13.08
CA ALA A 17 -5.21 -2.14 12.80
C ALA A 17 -6.55 -1.82 13.48
N GLU A 18 -6.65 -0.62 14.04
CA GLU A 18 -7.92 -0.09 14.54
C GLU A 18 -9.00 -0.10 13.44
N PRO A 19 -10.29 -0.28 13.78
CA PRO A 19 -11.37 -0.49 12.80
C PRO A 19 -11.43 0.57 11.68
N ALA A 20 -11.17 1.83 12.04
CA ALA A 20 -11.16 2.94 11.09
C ALA A 20 -10.00 2.85 10.08
N LEU A 21 -8.83 2.38 10.51
CA LEU A 21 -7.67 2.17 9.64
C LEU A 21 -7.86 0.90 8.80
N ALA A 22 -8.31 -0.20 9.40
CA ALA A 22 -8.60 -1.45 8.70
C ALA A 22 -9.57 -1.23 7.53
N LYS A 23 -10.65 -0.46 7.74
CA LYS A 23 -11.60 -0.10 6.68
C LYS A 23 -10.96 0.70 5.53
N LYS A 24 -10.01 1.59 5.85
CA LYS A 24 -9.27 2.35 4.83
C LYS A 24 -8.31 1.44 4.05
N ILE A 25 -7.63 0.52 4.74
CA ILE A 25 -6.75 -0.47 4.12
C ILE A 25 -7.55 -1.35 3.17
N ALA A 26 -8.69 -1.93 3.59
CA ALA A 26 -9.54 -2.77 2.75
C ALA A 26 -9.92 -2.07 1.42
N ARG A 27 -10.42 -0.83 1.50
CA ARG A 27 -10.75 -0.01 0.32
C ARG A 27 -9.54 0.26 -0.57
N CYS A 28 -8.38 0.47 0.03
CA CYS A 28 -7.15 0.62 -0.72
C CYS A 28 -6.78 -0.67 -1.48
N LEU A 29 -6.88 -1.83 -0.83
CA LEU A 29 -6.59 -3.12 -1.49
C LEU A 29 -7.53 -3.35 -2.68
N GLU A 30 -8.83 -3.07 -2.52
CA GLU A 30 -9.80 -3.12 -3.63
C GLU A 30 -9.43 -2.17 -4.77
N GLN A 31 -9.02 -0.93 -4.46
CA GLN A 31 -8.55 0.02 -5.48
C GLN A 31 -7.32 -0.50 -6.21
N LEU A 32 -6.35 -1.09 -5.49
CA LEU A 32 -5.11 -1.63 -6.07
C LEU A 32 -5.37 -2.84 -6.97
N GLN A 33 -6.41 -3.65 -6.71
CA GLN A 33 -6.85 -4.71 -7.62
C GLN A 33 -7.30 -4.15 -8.97
N GLN A 34 -7.82 -2.93 -9.02
CA GLN A 34 -8.31 -2.32 -10.26
C GLN A 34 -7.23 -1.47 -10.94
N THR A 35 -6.64 -0.52 -10.20
CA THR A 35 -5.74 0.50 -10.73
C THR A 35 -4.58 0.80 -9.76
N PRO A 36 -3.51 0.00 -9.78
CA PRO A 36 -2.38 0.18 -8.87
C PRO A 36 -1.50 1.39 -9.21
N ARG A 37 -1.73 2.07 -10.33
CA ARG A 37 -0.97 3.26 -10.76
C ARG A 37 -1.70 4.58 -10.56
N THR A 38 -3.03 4.56 -10.59
CA THR A 38 -3.83 5.75 -10.84
C THR A 38 -4.88 5.93 -9.76
N HIS A 39 -4.62 6.83 -8.83
CA HIS A 39 -5.58 7.30 -7.82
C HIS A 39 -5.04 8.60 -7.20
N PRO A 40 -5.87 9.57 -6.77
CA PRO A 40 -5.39 10.81 -6.14
C PRO A 40 -4.48 10.61 -4.93
N ASN A 41 -4.63 9.49 -4.23
CA ASN A 41 -3.81 9.14 -3.05
C ASN A 41 -2.54 8.33 -3.38
N ILE A 42 -2.32 7.96 -4.64
CA ILE A 42 -1.15 7.19 -5.08
C ILE A 42 -0.06 8.16 -5.54
N LYS A 43 1.17 7.92 -5.10
CA LYS A 43 2.37 8.56 -5.67
C LYS A 43 3.51 7.57 -5.77
N ALA A 44 4.28 7.68 -6.85
CA ALA A 44 5.55 6.97 -6.99
C ALA A 44 6.58 7.52 -6.00
N LEU A 45 7.29 6.63 -5.32
CA LEU A 45 8.44 6.96 -4.51
C LEU A 45 9.66 7.24 -5.41
N LYS A 46 10.61 8.03 -4.90
CA LYS A 46 11.80 8.49 -5.63
C LYS A 46 13.07 8.02 -4.93
N GLY A 47 14.20 8.13 -5.63
CA GLY A 47 15.52 7.80 -5.09
C GLY A 47 15.69 6.29 -4.89
N ARG A 48 16.20 5.87 -3.72
CA ARG A 48 16.44 4.45 -3.39
C ARG A 48 15.17 3.58 -3.39
N LEU A 49 14.00 4.21 -3.29
CA LEU A 49 12.70 3.54 -3.32
C LEU A 49 11.99 3.70 -4.68
N ALA A 50 12.71 4.09 -5.73
CA ALA A 50 12.15 4.13 -7.08
C ALA A 50 11.64 2.74 -7.48
N GLY A 51 10.46 2.69 -8.11
CA GLY A 51 9.74 1.46 -8.40
C GLY A 51 8.69 1.07 -7.35
N TYR A 52 8.76 1.66 -6.15
CA TYR A 52 7.68 1.58 -5.17
C TYR A 52 6.73 2.77 -5.28
N TYR A 53 5.53 2.55 -4.74
CA TYR A 53 4.46 3.52 -4.67
C TYR A 53 3.94 3.57 -3.24
N HIS A 54 3.37 4.71 -2.87
CA HIS A 54 2.62 4.83 -1.64
C HIS A 54 1.18 5.21 -1.91
N TYR A 55 0.26 4.64 -1.15
CA TYR A 55 -1.14 5.08 -1.06
C TYR A 55 -1.35 5.78 0.30
N ARG A 56 -1.87 7.01 0.27
CA ARG A 56 -2.17 7.77 1.50
C ARG A 56 -3.49 7.32 2.15
N LEU A 57 -3.43 6.92 3.42
CA LEU A 57 -4.57 6.46 4.25
C LEU A 57 -4.78 7.40 5.45
N GLY A 58 -4.83 8.71 5.19
CA GLY A 58 -4.80 9.73 6.25
C GLY A 58 -3.37 9.96 6.75
N ASP A 59 -3.10 9.57 8.00
CA ASP A 59 -1.77 9.64 8.62
C ASP A 59 -0.90 8.39 8.38
N HIS A 60 -1.48 7.33 7.83
CA HIS A 60 -0.74 6.14 7.42
C HIS A 60 -0.45 6.15 5.92
N ARG A 61 0.61 5.45 5.52
CA ARG A 61 0.98 5.19 4.13
C ARG A 61 1.12 3.69 3.92
N LEU A 62 0.40 3.18 2.92
CA LEU A 62 0.59 1.82 2.44
C LEU A 62 1.61 1.86 1.31
N VAL A 63 2.73 1.16 1.49
CA VAL A 63 3.82 1.10 0.51
C VAL A 63 3.71 -0.21 -0.26
N TYR A 64 3.77 -0.14 -1.58
CA TYR A 64 3.62 -1.30 -2.44
C TYR A 64 4.44 -1.18 -3.73
N SER A 65 4.67 -2.30 -4.37
CA SER A 65 5.11 -2.40 -5.76
C SER A 65 4.11 -3.22 -6.55
N PHE A 66 4.20 -3.21 -7.87
CA PHE A 66 3.38 -4.06 -8.71
C PHE A 66 4.13 -4.45 -9.98
N ASN A 67 3.71 -5.56 -10.59
CA ASN A 67 4.21 -6.06 -11.85
C ASN A 67 3.02 -6.18 -12.82
N ASP A 68 3.09 -5.46 -13.94
CA ASP A 68 2.04 -5.45 -14.96
C ASP A 68 1.97 -6.74 -15.78
N GLU A 69 3.09 -7.46 -15.91
CA GLU A 69 3.18 -8.72 -16.65
C GLU A 69 2.47 -9.83 -15.86
N THR A 70 2.79 -9.95 -14.57
CA THR A 70 2.19 -10.97 -13.70
C THR A 70 0.87 -10.53 -13.06
N LYS A 71 0.41 -9.31 -13.36
CA LYS A 71 -0.77 -8.67 -12.73
C LYS A 71 -0.78 -8.82 -11.21
N ARG A 72 0.37 -8.59 -10.56
CA ARG A 72 0.52 -8.75 -9.11
C ARG A 72 0.89 -7.43 -8.44
N VAL A 73 0.26 -7.12 -7.32
CA VAL A 73 0.60 -6.04 -6.41
C VAL A 73 1.14 -6.66 -5.14
N LEU A 74 2.32 -6.23 -4.70
CA LEU A 74 2.91 -6.62 -3.42
C LEU A 74 2.86 -5.43 -2.46
N VAL A 75 2.06 -5.54 -1.42
CA VAL A 75 2.04 -4.58 -0.30
C VAL A 75 3.19 -4.91 0.63
N VAL A 76 4.16 -4.00 0.73
CA VAL A 76 5.40 -4.20 1.47
C VAL A 76 5.18 -3.92 2.95
N THR A 77 4.58 -2.77 3.28
CA THR A 77 4.31 -2.36 4.67
C THR A 77 3.23 -1.28 4.72
N ILE A 78 2.72 -1.00 5.92
CA ILE A 78 1.74 0.05 6.22
C ILE A 78 2.27 0.85 7.42
N ALA A 79 2.89 2.00 7.17
CA ALA A 79 3.58 2.75 8.20
C ALA A 79 2.87 4.07 8.53
N HIS A 80 2.98 4.53 9.77
CA HIS A 80 2.54 5.87 10.15
C HIS A 80 3.49 6.92 9.56
N ARG A 81 3.00 8.13 9.20
CA ARG A 81 3.84 9.17 8.57
C ARG A 81 5.08 9.54 9.39
N LYS A 82 5.00 9.35 10.72
CA LYS A 82 6.06 9.71 11.67
C LYS A 82 7.18 8.67 11.72
N GLU A 83 6.90 7.42 11.38
CA GLU A 83 7.87 6.31 11.41
C GLU A 83 8.68 6.21 10.11
N VAL A 84 8.36 7.04 9.09
CA VAL A 84 9.08 7.05 7.80
C VAL A 84 10.27 8.04 7.81
N TYR A 85 10.44 8.81 8.89
CA TYR A 85 11.49 9.85 8.99
C TYR A 85 12.39 9.71 10.23
N GLU A 86 12.47 8.52 10.82
CA GLU A 86 13.59 8.17 11.69
C GLU A 86 14.66 7.38 10.91
#